data_AF-A0A2T1E4F0-F1
#
_entry.id   AF-A0A2T1E4F0-F1
#
_cell.length_a   1.000
_cell.length_b   1.000
_cell.length_c   1.000
_cell.angle_alpha   90.00
_cell.angle_beta   90.00
_cell.angle_gamma   90.00
#
_symmetry.space_group_name_H-M   'P 1'
#
loop_
_entity.id
_entity.type
_entity.pdbx_description
1 polymer ?
#
loop_
_entity_poly.entity_id
_entity_poly.type
_entity_poly.pdbx_seq_one_letter_code
_entity_poly.pdbx_strand_id
1 'polypeptide(L)'
;MSEVNFYSLDEQTKKLILEAFLGDNGECVSLTSGRWGEIYIFDQGESVTPRFVCAKIPKQLANCLPEETFKRFVNELKKQLTYDHMFVHWAFDFKEVMGVPVALFRYWGNDLDKLLKQGGVSQLQKLSIMVYICVGLRHCYKKGLIVHQDLKPSNIFLRNMTEEHRNLPNIDIYNFALIADFGLANASSELGIFDGNRPYMAPEQWSKTDLSSSTDIFAIGVILYELMTDGYHPVGIKLQDFWPYQKNGNSKKWTREGAWQKWVSQGCKIDNSLSQLDSKVLTFIEKMICVNPTSRPTIDEVIAFLLELIKEKCETSYTQIEFLINHYDSQVSNEFLDKRWPHLFEVWKQFEAKFG
;
A
#
# COMPACT_ATOMS: atom_id res chain seq x y z
N MET A 1 17.82 37.12 -9.30
CA MET A 1 17.12 36.76 -8.06
C MET A 1 17.37 35.28 -7.86
N SER A 2 17.84 34.83 -6.70
CA SER A 2 17.97 33.39 -6.44
C SER A 2 16.58 32.77 -6.59
N GLU A 3 16.42 31.78 -7.47
CA GLU A 3 15.17 31.01 -7.55
C GLU A 3 14.85 30.46 -6.17
N VAL A 4 13.67 30.79 -5.66
CA VAL A 4 13.19 30.29 -4.38
C VAL A 4 12.94 28.80 -4.54
N ASN A 5 13.67 27.97 -3.81
CA ASN A 5 13.55 26.52 -3.87
C ASN A 5 12.44 26.04 -2.92
N PHE A 6 11.43 25.35 -3.44
CA PHE A 6 10.30 24.80 -2.66
C PHE A 6 10.77 23.98 -1.44
N TYR A 7 11.83 23.17 -1.59
CA TYR A 7 12.34 22.33 -0.51
C TYR A 7 13.00 23.10 0.64
N SER A 8 13.42 24.34 0.40
CA SER A 8 14.05 25.21 1.39
C SER A 8 13.06 26.01 2.23
N LEU A 9 11.79 26.00 1.83
CA LEU A 9 10.71 26.74 2.50
C LEU A 9 10.30 26.04 3.79
N ASP A 10 9.87 26.85 4.77
CA ASP A 10 9.20 26.33 5.97
C ASP A 10 7.82 25.75 5.62
N GLU A 11 7.29 24.90 6.51
CA GLU A 11 6.05 24.16 6.29
C GLU A 11 4.84 25.09 6.06
N GLN A 12 4.77 26.23 6.75
CA GLN A 12 3.65 27.17 6.61
C GLN A 12 3.68 27.84 5.23
N THR A 13 4.87 28.24 4.77
CA THR A 13 5.06 28.82 3.44
C THR A 13 4.77 27.77 2.34
N LYS A 14 5.22 26.53 2.50
CA LYS A 14 4.88 25.43 1.56
C LYS A 14 3.36 25.24 1.47
N LYS A 15 2.66 25.19 2.61
CA LYS A 15 1.19 25.07 2.67
C LYS A 15 0.51 26.18 1.86
N LEU A 16 0.85 27.44 2.13
CA LEU A 16 0.30 28.61 1.44
C LEU A 16 0.52 28.57 -0.07
N ILE A 17 1.71 28.16 -0.51
CA ILE A 17 2.02 28.03 -1.95
C ILE A 17 1.18 26.91 -2.57
N LEU A 18 1.09 25.76 -1.91
CA LEU A 18 0.28 24.67 -2.45
C LEU A 18 -1.20 25.06 -2.51
N GLU A 19 -1.74 25.75 -1.51
CA GLU A 19 -3.09 26.31 -1.55
C GLU A 19 -3.26 27.32 -2.69
N ALA A 20 -2.26 28.15 -3.00
CA ALA A 20 -2.35 29.09 -4.11
C ALA A 20 -2.31 28.41 -5.49
N PHE A 21 -1.48 27.37 -5.65
CA PHE A 21 -1.30 26.68 -6.93
C PHE A 21 -2.28 25.53 -7.17
N LEU A 22 -2.81 24.95 -6.09
CA LEU A 22 -3.79 23.86 -6.12
C LEU A 22 -5.16 24.35 -5.63
N GLY A 23 -5.40 25.66 -5.54
CA GLY A 23 -6.52 26.28 -4.80
C GLY A 23 -7.93 25.86 -5.19
N ASP A 24 -8.11 25.28 -6.38
CA ASP A 24 -9.35 24.60 -6.75
C ASP A 24 -9.66 23.39 -5.84
N ASN A 25 -8.67 22.90 -5.09
CA ASN A 25 -8.76 21.79 -4.14
C ASN A 25 -9.00 22.24 -2.68
N GLY A 26 -9.22 23.53 -2.40
CA GLY A 26 -9.58 24.02 -1.06
C GLY A 26 -8.42 24.21 -0.08
N GLU A 27 -8.69 24.08 1.23
CA GLU A 27 -7.72 24.40 2.30
C GLU A 27 -6.91 23.17 2.71
N CYS A 28 -5.60 23.32 2.89
CA CYS A 28 -4.74 22.24 3.38
C CYS A 28 -4.93 22.03 4.90
N VAL A 29 -5.64 20.99 5.28
CA VAL A 29 -6.00 20.69 6.68
C VAL A 29 -4.97 19.87 7.43
N SER A 30 -4.07 19.16 6.74
CA SER A 30 -3.08 18.29 7.39
C SER A 30 -1.85 18.02 6.52
N LEU A 31 -0.71 17.74 7.15
CA LEU A 31 0.54 17.33 6.53
C LEU A 31 1.03 16.02 7.16
N THR A 32 1.43 15.06 6.33
CA THR A 32 2.15 13.85 6.76
C THR A 32 3.45 13.73 5.98
N SER A 33 4.55 13.41 6.65
CA SER A 33 5.86 13.19 5.99
C SER A 33 6.28 11.74 6.11
N GLY A 34 6.65 11.14 4.98
CA GLY A 34 7.24 9.81 4.89
C GLY A 34 8.72 9.85 4.51
N ARG A 35 9.28 8.67 4.24
CA ARG A 35 10.66 8.53 3.77
C ARG A 35 10.87 9.09 2.36
N TRP A 36 9.86 8.95 1.50
CA TRP A 36 9.97 9.22 0.06
C TRP A 36 9.12 10.41 -0.42
N GLY A 37 8.31 10.99 0.46
CA GLY A 37 7.45 12.11 0.09
C GLY A 37 6.80 12.81 1.28
N GLU A 38 6.30 14.01 1.00
CA GLU A 38 5.37 14.77 1.83
C GLU A 38 3.96 14.62 1.24
N ILE A 39 2.96 14.46 2.09
CA ILE A 39 1.54 14.33 1.71
C ILE A 39 0.79 15.47 2.39
N TYR A 40 0.22 16.37 1.59
CA TYR A 40 -0.63 17.47 2.03
C TYR A 40 -2.08 17.10 1.77
N ILE A 41 -2.94 17.16 2.78
CA ILE A 41 -4.36 16.81 2.70
C ILE A 41 -5.17 18.09 2.59
N PHE A 42 -6.00 18.19 1.58
CA PHE A 42 -6.88 19.33 1.33
C PHE A 42 -8.35 18.97 1.56
N ASP A 43 -9.11 19.89 2.16
CA ASP A 43 -10.57 19.85 2.24
C ASP A 43 -11.16 20.75 1.14
N GLN A 44 -11.76 20.12 0.13
CA GLN A 44 -12.42 20.79 -1.00
C GLN A 44 -13.81 21.35 -0.62
N GLY A 45 -14.31 21.06 0.59
CA GLY A 45 -15.61 21.49 1.08
C GLY A 45 -16.68 20.41 1.00
N GLU A 46 -17.74 20.58 1.79
CA GLU A 46 -18.75 19.54 2.05
C GLU A 46 -19.57 19.10 0.82
N SER A 47 -19.62 19.95 -0.21
CA SER A 47 -20.39 19.71 -1.43
C SER A 47 -19.56 19.15 -2.59
N VAL A 48 -18.27 18.85 -2.36
CA VAL A 48 -17.36 18.32 -3.38
C VAL A 48 -17.08 16.85 -3.13
N THR A 49 -17.01 16.05 -4.20
CA THR A 49 -16.63 14.63 -4.12
C THR A 49 -15.41 14.34 -5.00
N PRO A 50 -14.32 13.80 -4.44
CA PRO A 50 -14.12 13.50 -3.02
C PRO A 50 -13.93 14.79 -2.19
N ARG A 51 -14.46 14.86 -0.97
CA ARG A 51 -14.25 16.03 -0.09
C ARG A 51 -12.77 16.25 0.20
N PHE A 52 -12.04 15.17 0.46
CA PHE A 52 -10.61 15.24 0.81
C PHE A 52 -9.73 14.67 -0.31
N VAL A 53 -8.67 15.41 -0.63
CA VAL A 53 -7.64 15.02 -1.60
C VAL A 53 -6.24 15.15 -1.01
N CYS A 54 -5.30 14.39 -1.53
CA CYS A 54 -3.91 14.38 -1.12
C CYS A 54 -3.02 14.86 -2.27
N ALA A 55 -2.16 15.84 -2.00
CA ALA A 55 -1.03 16.16 -2.85
C ALA A 55 0.21 15.44 -2.34
N LYS A 56 0.71 14.46 -3.11
CA LYS A 56 2.00 13.80 -2.84
C LYS A 56 3.11 14.55 -3.57
N ILE A 57 4.14 14.90 -2.81
CA ILE A 57 5.32 15.63 -3.28
C ILE A 57 6.54 14.79 -2.93
N PRO A 58 7.47 14.53 -3.87
CA PRO A 58 8.63 13.72 -3.54
C PRO A 58 9.55 14.48 -2.60
N LYS A 59 10.13 13.78 -1.63
CA LYS A 59 11.00 14.40 -0.62
C LYS A 59 12.43 14.47 -1.11
N GLN A 60 13.04 15.65 -1.07
CA GLN A 60 14.46 15.81 -1.39
C GLN A 60 15.31 15.06 -0.35
N LEU A 61 16.09 14.08 -0.80
CA LEU A 61 17.05 13.38 0.06
C LEU A 61 18.38 14.14 0.05
N ALA A 62 19.03 14.23 1.22
CA ALA A 62 20.22 15.06 1.45
C ALA A 62 21.42 14.78 0.53
N ASN A 63 21.43 13.64 -0.18
CA ASN A 63 22.50 13.18 -1.06
C ASN A 63 22.02 12.82 -2.48
N CYS A 64 20.85 13.29 -2.89
CA CYS A 64 20.29 13.00 -4.21
C CYS A 64 20.03 14.32 -4.93
N LEU A 65 20.28 14.38 -6.24
CA LEU A 65 19.91 15.54 -7.04
C LEU A 65 18.38 15.60 -7.16
N PRO A 66 17.75 16.80 -7.22
CA PRO A 66 16.30 16.92 -7.40
C PRO A 66 15.78 16.14 -8.61
N GLU A 67 16.52 16.20 -9.73
CA GLU A 67 16.17 15.49 -10.96
C GLU A 67 16.08 13.97 -10.78
N GLU A 68 17.01 13.37 -10.02
CA GLU A 68 16.96 11.93 -9.72
C GLU A 68 15.77 11.57 -8.83
N THR A 69 15.44 12.47 -7.88
CA THR A 69 14.27 12.32 -7.02
C THR A 69 12.97 12.40 -7.83
N PHE A 70 12.90 13.33 -8.79
CA PHE A 70 11.76 13.50 -9.69
C PHE A 70 11.59 12.30 -10.61
N LYS A 71 12.67 11.80 -11.20
CA LYS A 71 12.66 10.59 -12.05
C LYS A 71 12.13 9.37 -11.30
N ARG A 72 12.55 9.18 -10.05
CA ARG A 72 12.03 8.10 -9.20
C ARG A 72 10.53 8.25 -8.94
N PHE A 73 10.09 9.47 -8.65
CA PHE A 73 8.67 9.76 -8.42
C PHE A 73 7.82 9.55 -9.68
N VAL A 74 8.27 10.01 -10.85
CA VAL A 74 7.61 9.75 -12.13
C VAL A 74 7.57 8.24 -12.42
N ASN A 75 8.67 7.51 -12.18
CA ASN A 75 8.69 6.06 -12.38
C ASN A 75 7.72 5.32 -11.46
N GLU A 76 7.56 5.76 -10.20
CA GLU A 76 6.52 5.24 -9.29
C GLU A 76 5.13 5.43 -9.89
N LEU A 77 4.79 6.67 -10.28
CA LEU A 77 3.48 7.03 -10.82
C LEU A 77 3.19 6.30 -12.14
N LYS A 78 4.20 6.13 -12.99
CA LYS A 78 4.09 5.39 -14.25
C LYS A 78 3.69 3.93 -14.03
N LYS A 79 4.31 3.26 -13.05
CA LYS A 79 3.95 1.89 -12.66
C LYS A 79 2.52 1.86 -12.14
N GLN A 80 2.17 2.77 -11.25
CA GLN A 80 0.82 2.85 -10.69
C GLN A 80 -0.26 3.07 -11.75
N LEU A 81 -0.04 3.95 -12.74
CA LEU A 81 -0.95 4.18 -13.87
C LEU A 81 -1.10 2.95 -14.80
N THR A 82 -0.17 2.00 -14.74
CA THR A 82 -0.23 0.76 -15.53
C THR A 82 -1.18 -0.28 -14.89
N TYR A 83 -1.40 -0.20 -13.58
CA TYR A 83 -2.12 -1.20 -12.78
C TYR A 83 -3.60 -0.82 -12.55
N ASP A 84 -4.27 -0.55 -13.67
CA ASP A 84 -5.70 -0.26 -13.84
C ASP A 84 -6.71 -1.15 -13.12
N HIS A 85 -6.91 -1.03 -11.80
CA HIS A 85 -7.85 -1.91 -11.07
C HIS A 85 -8.50 -1.27 -9.83
N MET A 86 -9.72 -1.70 -9.50
CA MET A 86 -10.51 -1.23 -8.34
C MET A 86 -9.79 -1.39 -6.99
N PHE A 87 -8.94 -2.41 -6.87
CA PHE A 87 -8.15 -2.72 -5.65
C PHE A 87 -6.71 -2.21 -5.71
N VAL A 88 -6.41 -1.31 -6.64
CA VAL A 88 -5.12 -0.62 -6.75
C VAL A 88 -5.38 0.86 -6.62
N HIS A 89 -4.62 1.55 -5.79
CA HIS A 89 -4.73 2.99 -5.62
C HIS A 89 -4.24 3.71 -6.88
N TRP A 90 -4.79 4.88 -7.23
CA TRP A 90 -4.40 5.63 -8.43
C TRP A 90 -4.33 7.14 -8.19
N ALA A 91 -3.44 7.82 -8.92
CA ALA A 91 -3.43 9.27 -9.04
C ALA A 91 -4.50 9.70 -10.05
N PHE A 92 -5.25 10.76 -9.75
CA PHE A 92 -6.28 11.28 -10.65
C PHE A 92 -5.85 12.55 -11.41
N ASP A 93 -4.75 13.19 -11.01
CA ASP A 93 -4.22 14.40 -11.66
C ASP A 93 -2.74 14.62 -11.30
N PHE A 94 -2.04 15.38 -12.14
CA PHE A 94 -0.62 15.71 -12.01
C PHE A 94 -0.39 17.20 -12.25
N LYS A 95 0.39 17.82 -11.38
CA LYS A 95 0.62 19.26 -11.37
C LYS A 95 2.09 19.57 -11.14
N GLU A 96 2.48 20.78 -11.49
CA GLU A 96 3.77 21.35 -11.10
C GLU A 96 3.53 22.53 -10.16
N VAL A 97 4.29 22.56 -9.07
CA VAL A 97 4.30 23.68 -8.13
C VAL A 97 5.74 24.11 -7.91
N MET A 98 6.08 25.33 -8.33
CA MET A 98 7.44 25.89 -8.22
C MET A 98 8.54 24.96 -8.77
N GLY A 99 8.31 24.33 -9.93
CA GLY A 99 9.28 23.41 -10.53
C GLY A 99 9.33 22.02 -9.89
N VAL A 100 8.46 21.71 -8.92
CA VAL A 100 8.38 20.41 -8.26
C VAL A 100 7.18 19.61 -8.79
N PRO A 101 7.35 18.31 -9.13
CA PRO A 101 6.26 17.45 -9.52
C PRO A 101 5.33 17.14 -8.33
N VAL A 102 4.03 17.27 -8.54
CA VAL A 102 2.97 16.97 -7.57
C VAL A 102 1.96 16.01 -8.19
N ALA A 103 1.61 14.93 -7.50
CA ALA A 103 0.54 14.03 -7.91
C ALA A 103 -0.63 14.11 -6.92
N LEU A 104 -1.85 14.18 -7.46
CA LEU A 104 -3.08 14.30 -6.68
C LEU A 104 -3.79 12.94 -6.59
N PHE A 105 -4.21 12.61 -5.37
CA PHE A 105 -4.88 11.36 -5.02
C PHE A 105 -6.13 11.64 -4.19
N ARG A 106 -7.07 10.71 -4.18
CA ARG A 106 -8.16 10.77 -3.19
C ARG A 106 -7.59 10.46 -1.81
N TYR A 107 -8.01 11.21 -0.80
CA TYR A 107 -7.74 10.84 0.60
C TYR A 107 -8.82 9.87 1.10
N TRP A 108 -8.40 8.67 1.51
CA TRP A 108 -9.31 7.65 2.03
C TRP A 108 -9.56 7.75 3.53
N GLY A 109 -8.76 8.54 4.28
CA GLY A 109 -8.89 8.66 5.73
C GLY A 109 -8.38 7.46 6.53
N ASN A 110 -8.53 6.25 5.99
CA ASN A 110 -8.19 5.00 6.66
C ASN A 110 -7.25 4.11 5.84
N ASP A 111 -6.45 3.32 6.56
CA ASP A 111 -5.51 2.34 6.04
C ASP A 111 -5.49 1.12 6.97
N LEU A 112 -4.87 0.03 6.51
CA LEU A 112 -4.87 -1.22 7.26
C LEU A 112 -4.07 -1.11 8.58
N ASP A 113 -3.06 -0.24 8.65
CA ASP A 113 -2.30 0.00 9.89
C ASP A 113 -3.20 0.64 10.96
N LYS A 114 -4.00 1.65 10.60
CA LYS A 114 -4.99 2.24 11.50
C LYS A 114 -6.05 1.23 11.94
N LEU A 115 -6.53 0.40 11.03
CA LEU A 115 -7.50 -0.66 11.34
C LEU A 115 -6.94 -1.65 12.37
N LEU A 116 -5.69 -2.11 12.19
CA LEU A 116 -5.01 -3.00 13.14
C LEU A 116 -4.86 -2.38 14.54
N LYS A 117 -4.65 -1.06 14.62
CA LYS A 117 -4.52 -0.32 15.88
C LYS A 117 -5.85 -0.13 16.61
N GLN A 118 -6.94 0.06 15.86
CA GLN A 118 -8.29 0.19 16.40
C GLN A 118 -8.82 -1.14 16.95
N GLY A 119 -8.54 -2.24 16.23
CA GLY A 119 -9.05 -3.57 16.58
C GLY A 119 -10.57 -3.67 16.41
N GLY A 120 -11.17 -4.74 16.95
CA GLY A 120 -12.63 -4.92 16.94
C GLY A 120 -13.23 -5.26 15.57
N VAL A 121 -12.40 -5.66 14.61
CA VAL A 121 -12.83 -5.99 13.26
C VAL A 121 -13.25 -7.45 13.17
N SER A 122 -14.37 -7.70 12.49
CA SER A 122 -14.85 -9.07 12.31
C SER A 122 -13.86 -9.91 11.48
N GLN A 123 -13.84 -11.21 11.75
CA GLN A 123 -13.00 -12.13 10.97
C GLN A 123 -13.36 -12.12 9.49
N LEU A 124 -14.64 -11.90 9.16
CA LEU A 124 -15.12 -11.83 7.80
C LEU A 124 -14.53 -10.61 7.05
N GLN A 125 -14.55 -9.43 7.68
CA GLN A 125 -13.96 -8.23 7.11
C GLN A 125 -12.44 -8.37 6.93
N LYS A 126 -11.74 -8.97 7.90
CA LYS A 126 -10.30 -9.26 7.79
C LYS A 126 -10.01 -10.13 6.56
N LEU A 127 -10.77 -11.22 6.39
CA LEU A 127 -10.60 -12.12 5.26
C LEU A 127 -10.95 -11.44 3.93
N SER A 128 -12.02 -10.63 3.86
CA SER A 128 -12.39 -9.92 2.64
C SER A 128 -11.33 -8.90 2.21
N ILE A 129 -10.78 -8.13 3.17
CA ILE A 129 -9.65 -7.23 2.93
C ILE A 129 -8.46 -7.99 2.32
N MET A 130 -8.12 -9.15 2.88
CA MET A 130 -7.02 -9.98 2.37
C MET A 130 -7.29 -10.48 0.95
N VAL A 131 -8.53 -10.87 0.63
CA VAL A 131 -8.91 -11.23 -0.73
C VAL A 131 -8.72 -10.06 -1.69
N TYR A 132 -9.16 -8.85 -1.33
CA TYR A 132 -9.02 -7.67 -2.17
C TYR A 132 -7.54 -7.29 -2.42
N ILE A 133 -6.69 -7.39 -1.40
CA ILE A 133 -5.23 -7.23 -1.56
C ILE A 133 -4.69 -8.25 -2.56
N CYS A 134 -5.02 -9.53 -2.40
CA CYS A 134 -4.47 -10.57 -3.28
C CYS A 134 -4.99 -10.45 -4.72
N VAL A 135 -6.25 -10.08 -4.92
CA VAL A 135 -6.85 -9.85 -6.25
C VAL A 135 -6.20 -8.64 -6.94
N GLY A 136 -6.00 -7.53 -6.20
CA GLY A 136 -5.30 -6.36 -6.72
C GLY A 136 -3.87 -6.69 -7.15
N LEU A 137 -3.11 -7.41 -6.33
CA LEU A 137 -1.74 -7.83 -6.67
C LEU A 137 -1.71 -8.78 -7.86
N ARG A 138 -2.63 -9.75 -7.93
CA ARG A 138 -2.78 -10.65 -9.07
C ARG A 138 -2.98 -9.87 -10.37
N HIS A 139 -3.80 -8.82 -10.34
CA HIS A 139 -3.95 -7.92 -11.49
C HIS A 139 -2.63 -7.24 -11.85
N CYS A 140 -1.93 -6.65 -10.88
CA CYS A 140 -0.64 -6.01 -11.11
C CYS A 140 0.38 -6.98 -11.75
N TYR A 141 0.47 -8.22 -11.27
CA TYR A 141 1.35 -9.24 -11.84
C TYR A 141 1.01 -9.56 -13.29
N LYS A 142 -0.29 -9.69 -13.63
CA LYS A 142 -0.75 -9.87 -15.02
C LYS A 142 -0.38 -8.69 -15.93
N LYS A 143 -0.22 -7.50 -15.37
CA LYS A 143 0.22 -6.27 -16.07
C LYS A 143 1.74 -6.05 -16.02
N GLY A 144 2.52 -7.04 -15.58
CA GLY A 144 3.99 -7.03 -15.63
C GLY A 144 4.70 -6.59 -14.35
N LEU A 145 3.99 -6.46 -13.22
CA LEU A 145 4.65 -6.36 -11.92
C LEU A 145 5.39 -7.69 -11.63
N ILE A 146 6.66 -7.62 -11.26
CA ILE A 146 7.43 -8.79 -10.81
C ILE A 146 7.31 -8.92 -9.29
N VAL A 147 7.47 -7.80 -8.58
CA VAL A 147 7.41 -7.72 -7.12
C VAL A 147 7.07 -6.29 -6.67
N HIS A 148 6.20 -6.14 -5.66
CA HIS A 148 5.89 -4.85 -5.03
C HIS A 148 6.99 -4.40 -4.07
N GLN A 149 7.56 -5.34 -3.31
CA GLN A 149 8.77 -5.18 -2.46
C GLN A 149 8.58 -4.41 -1.14
N ASP A 150 7.57 -3.55 -1.03
CA ASP A 150 7.25 -2.80 0.21
C ASP A 150 5.78 -2.92 0.66
N LEU A 151 5.22 -4.13 0.59
CA LEU A 151 3.89 -4.38 1.15
C LEU A 151 3.93 -4.28 2.69
N LYS A 152 3.03 -3.46 3.22
CA LYS A 152 2.80 -3.25 4.66
C LYS A 152 1.40 -2.67 4.87
N PRO A 153 0.82 -2.76 6.08
CA PRO A 153 -0.51 -2.25 6.36
C PRO A 153 -0.71 -0.76 6.01
N SER A 154 0.28 0.10 6.22
CA SER A 154 0.17 1.53 5.87
C SER A 154 0.17 1.82 4.36
N ASN A 155 0.50 0.83 3.52
CA ASN A 155 0.45 0.91 2.06
C ASN A 155 -0.82 0.26 1.48
N ILE A 156 -1.80 -0.06 2.34
CA ILE A 156 -3.08 -0.64 1.95
C ILE A 156 -4.18 0.31 2.47
N PHE A 157 -4.70 1.16 1.59
CA PHE A 157 -5.80 2.06 1.93
C PHE A 157 -7.12 1.29 2.01
N LEU A 158 -8.05 1.79 2.81
CA LEU A 158 -9.38 1.20 2.96
C LEU A 158 -10.44 2.17 2.44
N ARG A 159 -11.20 1.73 1.43
CA ARG A 159 -12.37 2.42 0.91
C ARG A 159 -13.62 1.79 1.48
N ASN A 160 -14.32 2.53 2.33
CA ASN A 160 -15.60 2.11 2.87
C ASN A 160 -16.72 2.35 1.85
N MET A 161 -17.15 1.29 1.16
CA MET A 161 -18.19 1.40 0.15
C MET A 161 -19.57 1.71 0.73
N THR A 162 -19.79 1.51 2.04
CA THR A 162 -21.07 1.83 2.71
C THR A 162 -21.28 3.34 2.88
N GLU A 163 -20.21 4.12 2.94
CA GLU A 163 -20.28 5.59 2.96
C GLU A 163 -20.65 6.16 1.59
N GLU A 164 -20.28 5.45 0.51
CA GLU A 164 -20.53 5.86 -0.87
C GLU A 164 -21.86 5.32 -1.42
N HIS A 165 -22.32 4.19 -0.88
CA HIS A 165 -23.51 3.50 -1.36
C HIS A 165 -24.47 3.15 -0.21
N ARG A 166 -25.59 3.86 -0.14
CA ARG A 166 -26.57 3.79 0.97
C ARG A 166 -27.40 2.50 1.04
N ASN A 167 -27.40 1.68 -0.01
CA ASN A 167 -28.29 0.51 -0.15
C ASN A 167 -27.53 -0.82 -0.24
N LEU A 168 -26.31 -0.87 0.30
CA LEU A 168 -25.59 -2.14 0.36
C LEU A 168 -26.23 -3.06 1.41
N PRO A 169 -26.30 -4.38 1.15
CA PRO A 169 -26.64 -5.37 2.16
C PRO A 169 -25.82 -5.17 3.44
N ASN A 170 -26.38 -5.48 4.60
CA ASN A 170 -25.65 -5.41 5.86
C ASN A 170 -24.68 -6.60 6.00
N ILE A 171 -23.58 -6.57 5.24
CA ILE A 171 -22.54 -7.60 5.20
C ILE A 171 -21.20 -6.92 5.39
N ASP A 172 -20.38 -7.46 6.29
CA ASP A 172 -19.12 -6.84 6.69
C ASP A 172 -17.95 -7.17 5.74
N ILE A 173 -18.11 -6.82 4.46
CA ILE A 173 -17.14 -7.06 3.38
C ILE A 173 -16.83 -5.80 2.56
N TYR A 174 -17.49 -4.69 2.85
CA TYR A 174 -17.50 -3.50 1.99
C TYR A 174 -16.36 -2.51 2.27
N ASN A 175 -15.37 -2.92 3.07
CA ASN A 175 -14.09 -2.22 3.18
C ASN A 175 -13.13 -2.78 2.13
N PHE A 176 -13.06 -2.08 1.00
CA PHE A 176 -12.20 -2.48 -0.11
C PHE A 176 -10.76 -2.05 0.17
N ALA A 177 -9.83 -2.98 -0.03
CA ALA A 177 -8.41 -2.72 0.12
C ALA A 177 -7.83 -2.20 -1.20
N LEU A 178 -7.05 -1.11 -1.13
CA LEU A 178 -6.36 -0.52 -2.28
C LEU A 178 -4.87 -0.53 -2.04
N ILE A 179 -4.13 -1.28 -2.87
CA ILE A 179 -2.66 -1.34 -2.80
C ILE A 179 -2.08 -0.02 -3.31
N ALA A 180 -1.18 0.57 -2.54
CA ALA A 180 -0.53 1.82 -2.85
C ALA A 180 1.00 1.72 -2.68
N ASP A 181 1.71 2.79 -3.04
CA ASP A 181 3.15 2.97 -2.88
C ASP A 181 4.00 1.98 -3.70
N PHE A 182 4.01 2.20 -5.02
CA PHE A 182 4.79 1.40 -5.98
C PHE A 182 6.24 1.90 -6.12
N GLY A 183 6.75 2.70 -5.15
CA GLY A 183 8.06 3.35 -5.26
C GLY A 183 9.23 2.36 -5.32
N LEU A 184 9.07 1.17 -4.73
CA LEU A 184 10.05 0.08 -4.75
C LEU A 184 9.67 -1.07 -5.70
N ALA A 185 8.54 -0.98 -6.40
CA ALA A 185 8.10 -2.02 -7.33
C ALA A 185 9.18 -2.30 -8.38
N ASN A 186 9.57 -3.56 -8.57
CA ASN A 186 10.64 -4.01 -9.47
C ASN A 186 12.02 -3.33 -9.27
N ALA A 187 12.24 -2.60 -8.17
CA ALA A 187 13.47 -1.83 -7.96
C ALA A 187 14.71 -2.73 -7.83
N SER A 188 14.54 -3.98 -7.36
CA SER A 188 15.61 -4.98 -7.32
C SER A 188 16.14 -5.31 -8.72
N SER A 189 15.27 -5.63 -9.68
CA SER A 189 15.66 -5.98 -11.05
C SER A 189 16.07 -4.78 -11.89
N GLU A 190 15.46 -3.62 -11.68
CA GLU A 190 15.72 -2.42 -12.47
C GLU A 190 16.94 -1.63 -11.98
N LEU A 191 17.17 -1.61 -10.66
CA LEU A 191 18.15 -0.73 -10.00
C LEU A 191 19.07 -1.45 -9.01
N GLY A 192 18.90 -2.75 -8.78
CA GLY A 192 19.67 -3.49 -7.76
C GLY A 192 19.31 -3.11 -6.32
N ILE A 193 18.14 -2.49 -6.09
CA ILE A 193 17.73 -1.98 -4.77
C ILE A 193 16.87 -3.01 -4.06
N PHE A 194 17.42 -3.59 -2.98
CA PHE A 194 16.74 -4.54 -2.09
C PHE A 194 16.35 -3.87 -0.76
N ASP A 195 15.47 -2.87 -0.83
CA ASP A 195 14.92 -2.16 0.34
C ASP A 195 13.47 -2.60 0.61
N GLY A 196 12.92 -2.22 1.76
CA GLY A 196 11.56 -2.51 2.18
C GLY A 196 11.36 -2.24 3.68
N ASN A 197 10.12 -2.32 4.14
CA ASN A 197 9.81 -2.16 5.55
C ASN A 197 10.19 -3.41 6.34
N ARG A 198 11.24 -3.30 7.17
CA ARG A 198 11.93 -4.43 7.82
C ARG A 198 11.05 -5.53 8.44
N PRO A 199 9.93 -5.24 9.14
CA PRO A 199 9.09 -6.30 9.69
C PRO A 199 8.49 -7.23 8.63
N TYR A 200 8.28 -6.73 7.42
CA TYR A 200 7.61 -7.43 6.31
C TYR A 200 8.58 -7.94 5.24
N MET A 201 9.88 -7.66 5.38
CA MET A 201 10.88 -8.05 4.39
C MET A 201 11.13 -9.56 4.38
N ALA A 202 10.99 -10.15 3.20
CA ALA A 202 11.24 -11.57 2.97
C ALA A 202 12.74 -11.92 3.05
N PRO A 203 13.09 -13.18 3.34
CA PRO A 203 14.48 -13.66 3.40
C PRO A 203 15.35 -13.26 2.20
N GLU A 204 14.81 -13.42 0.99
CA GLU A 204 15.50 -13.12 -0.26
C GLU A 204 15.84 -11.62 -0.44
N GLN A 205 15.07 -10.72 0.18
CA GLN A 205 15.38 -9.28 0.21
C GLN A 205 16.62 -9.02 1.07
N TRP A 206 16.74 -9.72 2.21
CA TRP A 206 17.91 -9.62 3.08
C TRP A 206 19.16 -10.23 2.45
N SER A 207 19.03 -11.34 1.73
CA SER A 207 20.14 -11.97 1.02
C SER A 207 20.46 -11.33 -0.33
N LYS A 208 19.65 -10.36 -0.79
CA LYS A 208 19.80 -9.66 -2.07
C LYS A 208 19.86 -10.61 -3.27
N THR A 209 19.00 -11.62 -3.24
CA THR A 209 18.81 -12.60 -4.33
C THR A 209 17.58 -12.23 -5.14
N ASP A 210 17.42 -12.81 -6.34
CA ASP A 210 16.31 -12.50 -7.23
C ASP A 210 14.95 -12.54 -6.53
N LEU A 211 14.18 -11.46 -6.71
CA LEU A 211 12.86 -11.30 -6.14
C LEU A 211 11.79 -11.69 -7.15
N SER A 212 10.63 -12.14 -6.65
CA SER A 212 9.48 -12.50 -7.47
C SER A 212 8.18 -12.23 -6.70
N SER A 213 7.03 -12.55 -7.28
CA SER A 213 5.74 -12.44 -6.58
C SER A 213 5.71 -13.23 -5.26
N SER A 214 6.50 -14.30 -5.12
CA SER A 214 6.65 -15.04 -3.86
C SER A 214 7.22 -14.21 -2.71
N THR A 215 7.98 -13.14 -3.00
CA THR A 215 8.46 -12.16 -2.03
C THR A 215 7.30 -11.38 -1.42
N ASP A 216 6.33 -10.97 -2.25
CA ASP A 216 5.12 -10.32 -1.76
C ASP A 216 4.24 -11.29 -0.97
N ILE A 217 4.17 -12.58 -1.35
CA ILE A 217 3.44 -13.62 -0.58
C ILE A 217 3.93 -13.70 0.87
N PHE A 218 5.24 -13.53 1.11
CA PHE A 218 5.78 -13.48 2.47
C PHE A 218 5.18 -12.31 3.27
N ALA A 219 5.20 -11.10 2.70
CA ALA A 219 4.65 -9.92 3.34
C ALA A 219 3.14 -10.05 3.60
N ILE A 220 2.39 -10.61 2.63
CA ILE A 220 0.96 -10.94 2.77
C ILE A 220 0.73 -11.94 3.92
N GLY A 221 1.61 -12.94 4.08
CA GLY A 221 1.53 -13.91 5.18
C GLY A 221 1.71 -13.25 6.55
N VAL A 222 2.65 -12.31 6.66
CA VAL A 222 2.84 -11.49 7.88
C VAL A 222 1.60 -10.64 8.17
N ILE A 223 1.06 -9.95 7.16
CA ILE A 223 -0.15 -9.10 7.30
C ILE A 223 -1.38 -9.94 7.68
N LEU A 224 -1.54 -11.12 7.07
CA LEU A 224 -2.61 -12.06 7.41
C LEU A 224 -2.51 -12.47 8.88
N TYR A 225 -1.32 -12.82 9.36
CA TYR A 225 -1.10 -13.15 10.76
C TYR A 225 -1.46 -11.98 11.69
N GLU A 226 -1.00 -10.76 11.39
CA GLU A 226 -1.33 -9.57 12.17
C GLU A 226 -2.84 -9.31 12.23
N LEU A 227 -3.55 -9.45 11.12
CA LEU A 227 -5.00 -9.28 11.11
C LEU A 227 -5.70 -10.33 11.95
N MET A 228 -5.34 -11.60 11.77
CA MET A 228 -6.00 -12.72 12.45
C MET A 228 -5.71 -12.77 13.95
N THR A 229 -4.66 -12.07 14.41
CA THR A 229 -4.27 -11.98 15.83
C THR A 229 -4.55 -10.61 16.46
N ASP A 230 -5.23 -9.69 15.77
CA ASP A 230 -5.50 -8.33 16.28
C ASP A 230 -4.22 -7.52 16.59
N GLY A 231 -3.28 -7.58 15.66
CA GLY A 231 -2.12 -6.71 15.57
C GLY A 231 -0.81 -7.29 16.11
N TYR A 232 -0.73 -8.60 16.40
CA TYR A 232 0.54 -9.23 16.76
C TYR A 232 1.28 -9.64 15.49
N HIS A 233 2.52 -9.18 15.36
CA HIS A 233 3.47 -9.69 14.38
C HIS A 233 3.86 -11.13 14.73
N PRO A 234 4.23 -11.99 13.76
CA PRO A 234 4.73 -13.35 14.00
C PRO A 234 5.85 -13.51 15.04
N VAL A 235 6.53 -12.43 15.44
CA VAL A 235 7.58 -12.46 16.48
C VAL A 235 7.03 -12.25 17.89
N GLY A 236 5.71 -12.21 18.07
CA GLY A 236 5.05 -12.11 19.37
C GLY A 236 4.91 -10.69 19.91
N ILE A 237 4.96 -9.66 19.05
CA ILE A 237 4.87 -8.24 19.47
C ILE A 237 3.83 -7.49 18.66
N LYS A 238 3.28 -6.40 19.21
CA LYS A 238 2.55 -5.41 18.41
C LYS A 238 3.52 -4.37 17.87
N LEU A 239 3.62 -4.24 16.54
CA LEU A 239 4.63 -3.36 15.92
C LEU A 239 4.53 -1.92 16.40
N GLN A 240 3.32 -1.39 16.61
CA GLN A 240 3.10 -0.02 17.12
C GLN A 240 3.82 0.30 18.44
N ASP A 241 4.23 -0.70 19.22
CA ASP A 241 4.88 -0.53 20.52
C ASP A 241 6.41 -0.59 20.43
N PHE A 242 6.96 -1.07 19.31
CA PHE A 242 8.39 -1.37 19.14
C PHE A 242 9.01 -0.85 17.83
N TRP A 243 8.21 -0.57 16.79
CA TRP A 243 8.65 -0.21 15.44
C TRP A 243 7.84 0.99 14.90
N PRO A 244 8.47 1.94 14.16
CA PRO A 244 9.92 2.06 13.93
C PRO A 244 10.68 2.59 15.15
N TYR A 245 9.96 3.22 16.06
CA TYR A 245 10.45 3.68 17.35
C TYR A 245 9.71 2.95 18.45
N GLN A 246 10.45 2.53 19.47
CA GLN A 246 9.84 1.94 20.66
C GLN A 246 9.05 3.00 21.45
N LYS A 247 7.96 2.57 22.07
CA LYS A 247 7.34 3.35 23.15
C LYS A 247 8.20 3.29 24.41
N ASN A 248 8.04 4.28 25.29
CA ASN A 248 8.82 4.36 26.54
C ASN A 248 8.69 3.07 27.37
N GLY A 249 9.82 2.55 27.82
CA GLY A 249 9.90 1.30 28.59
C GLY A 249 10.10 0.03 27.76
N ASN A 250 9.83 0.07 26.44
CA ASN A 250 10.04 -1.08 25.56
C ASN A 250 11.49 -1.20 25.07
N SER A 251 11.86 -2.41 24.63
CA SER A 251 13.21 -2.73 24.16
C SER A 251 13.51 -2.21 22.74
N LYS A 252 14.74 -1.73 22.52
CA LYS A 252 15.23 -1.25 21.20
C LYS A 252 15.53 -2.39 20.23
N LYS A 253 15.38 -3.65 20.65
CA LYS A 253 15.72 -4.83 19.84
C LYS A 253 15.13 -4.74 18.43
N TRP A 254 13.82 -4.49 18.35
CA TRP A 254 13.09 -4.54 17.08
C TRP A 254 13.17 -3.24 16.25
N THR A 255 13.82 -2.19 16.74
CA THR A 255 14.11 -0.99 15.93
C THR A 255 15.31 -1.19 14.99
N ARG A 256 16.06 -2.29 15.16
CA ARG A 256 17.33 -2.56 14.47
C ARG A 256 17.20 -3.70 13.47
N GLU A 257 17.89 -3.60 12.34
CA GLU A 257 17.89 -4.63 11.29
C GLU A 257 18.33 -6.01 11.78
N GLY A 258 19.35 -6.08 12.65
CA GLY A 258 19.91 -7.35 13.10
C GLY A 258 18.91 -8.26 13.81
N ALA A 259 17.86 -7.69 14.44
CA ALA A 259 16.80 -8.49 15.05
C ALA A 259 15.92 -9.17 14.00
N TRP A 260 15.55 -8.45 12.94
CA TRP A 260 14.77 -8.96 11.82
C TRP A 260 15.56 -10.00 11.02
N GLN A 261 16.83 -9.71 10.70
CA GLN A 261 17.73 -10.65 10.04
C GLN A 261 17.91 -11.95 10.85
N LYS A 262 18.00 -11.84 12.18
CA LYS A 262 18.08 -13.01 13.06
C LYS A 262 16.79 -13.83 13.05
N TRP A 263 15.63 -13.20 13.05
CA TRP A 263 14.35 -13.92 12.97
C TRP A 263 14.23 -14.69 11.65
N VAL A 264 14.57 -14.03 10.54
CA VAL A 264 14.61 -14.63 9.21
C VAL A 264 15.58 -15.83 9.15
N SER A 265 16.81 -15.66 9.64
CA SER A 265 17.80 -16.75 9.63
C SER A 265 17.45 -17.92 10.54
N GLN A 266 16.54 -17.72 11.49
CA GLN A 266 16.01 -18.75 12.38
C GLN A 266 14.77 -19.45 11.82
N GLY A 267 14.42 -19.23 10.54
CA GLY A 267 13.32 -19.91 9.88
C GLY A 267 11.98 -19.19 9.97
N CYS A 268 11.97 -17.88 10.27
CA CYS A 268 10.76 -17.07 10.37
C CYS A 268 9.72 -17.64 11.37
N LYS A 269 10.19 -18.23 12.47
CA LYS A 269 9.32 -18.90 13.45
C LYS A 269 8.24 -17.97 13.98
N ILE A 270 7.02 -18.50 14.06
CA ILE A 270 5.87 -17.81 14.64
C ILE A 270 5.85 -18.05 16.15
N ASP A 271 5.83 -16.98 16.94
CA ASP A 271 5.49 -17.02 18.35
C ASP A 271 3.97 -17.02 18.51
N ASN A 272 3.38 -18.22 18.51
CA ASN A 272 1.94 -18.39 18.67
C ASN A 272 1.51 -18.53 20.14
N SER A 273 2.34 -18.12 21.11
CA SER A 273 2.00 -18.24 22.54
C SER A 273 0.87 -17.31 22.98
N LEU A 274 0.69 -16.20 22.27
CA LEU A 274 -0.26 -15.14 22.62
C LEU A 274 -1.58 -15.19 21.82
N SER A 275 -1.69 -16.06 20.82
CA SER A 275 -2.86 -16.16 19.93
C SER A 275 -3.29 -17.60 19.68
N GLN A 276 -4.57 -17.90 19.88
CA GLN A 276 -5.15 -19.18 19.46
C GLN A 276 -5.75 -19.04 18.07
N LEU A 277 -4.88 -19.02 17.05
CA LEU A 277 -5.30 -19.14 15.66
C LEU A 277 -5.78 -20.57 15.38
N ASP A 278 -6.76 -20.67 14.48
CA ASP A 278 -7.15 -21.93 13.89
C ASP A 278 -5.93 -22.62 13.23
N SER A 279 -5.78 -23.93 13.42
CA SER A 279 -4.60 -24.67 13.00
C SER A 279 -4.43 -24.70 11.47
N LYS A 280 -5.52 -24.73 10.71
CA LYS A 280 -5.51 -24.65 9.24
C LYS A 280 -4.96 -23.31 8.80
N VAL A 281 -5.42 -22.22 9.43
CA VAL A 281 -4.93 -20.85 9.16
C VAL A 281 -3.46 -20.70 9.51
N LEU A 282 -3.04 -21.16 10.70
CA LEU A 282 -1.65 -21.07 11.14
C LEU A 282 -0.71 -21.82 10.21
N THR A 283 -1.04 -23.06 9.85
CA THR A 283 -0.24 -23.89 8.93
C THR A 283 -0.09 -23.23 7.56
N PHE A 284 -1.15 -22.59 7.06
CA PHE A 284 -1.11 -21.89 5.78
C PHE A 284 -0.22 -20.64 5.85
N ILE A 285 -0.30 -19.86 6.93
CA ILE A 285 0.58 -18.71 7.18
C ILE A 285 2.04 -19.16 7.25
N GLU A 286 2.35 -20.25 7.97
CA GLU A 286 3.71 -20.81 8.04
C GLU A 286 4.26 -21.16 6.65
N LYS A 287 3.41 -21.69 5.76
CA LYS A 287 3.77 -21.93 4.36
C LYS A 287 4.04 -20.62 3.61
N MET A 288 3.24 -19.57 3.82
CA MET A 288 3.42 -18.26 3.20
C MET A 288 4.72 -17.56 3.63
N ILE A 289 5.10 -17.67 4.90
CA ILE A 289 6.30 -17.01 5.45
C ILE A 289 7.54 -17.92 5.47
N CYS A 290 7.51 -19.08 4.80
CA CYS A 290 8.64 -20.00 4.80
C CYS A 290 9.87 -19.40 4.10
N VAL A 291 11.07 -19.84 4.52
CA VAL A 291 12.33 -19.26 4.03
C VAL A 291 12.54 -19.48 2.54
N ASN A 292 12.17 -20.65 2.02
CA ASN A 292 12.33 -20.96 0.60
C ASN A 292 11.18 -20.35 -0.23
N PRO A 293 11.44 -19.33 -1.07
CA PRO A 293 10.39 -18.66 -1.84
C PRO A 293 9.59 -19.60 -2.75
N THR A 294 10.23 -20.65 -3.30
CA THR A 294 9.57 -21.61 -4.19
C THR A 294 8.62 -22.57 -3.48
N SER A 295 8.67 -22.64 -2.15
CA SER A 295 7.76 -23.46 -1.33
C SER A 295 6.50 -22.70 -0.89
N ARG A 296 6.47 -21.37 -1.08
CA ARG A 296 5.32 -20.52 -0.76
C ARG A 296 4.19 -20.77 -1.77
N PRO A 297 2.92 -20.63 -1.36
CA PRO A 297 1.80 -20.71 -2.29
C PRO A 297 1.85 -19.57 -3.31
N THR A 298 1.27 -19.80 -4.47
CA THR A 298 0.99 -18.76 -5.47
C THR A 298 -0.12 -17.82 -4.98
N ILE A 299 -0.24 -16.65 -5.60
CA ILE A 299 -1.30 -15.68 -5.24
C ILE A 299 -2.70 -16.28 -5.44
N ASP A 300 -2.90 -17.12 -6.46
CA ASP A 300 -4.19 -17.78 -6.72
C ASP A 300 -4.52 -18.83 -5.67
N GLU A 301 -3.53 -19.60 -5.18
CA GLU A 301 -3.72 -20.52 -4.06
C GLU A 301 -4.07 -19.78 -2.77
N VAL A 302 -3.48 -18.59 -2.53
CA VAL A 302 -3.84 -17.74 -1.38
C VAL A 302 -5.28 -17.23 -1.50
N ILE A 303 -5.69 -16.74 -2.67
CA ILE A 303 -7.07 -16.30 -2.92
C ILE A 303 -8.05 -17.46 -2.69
N ALA A 304 -7.78 -18.63 -3.25
CA ALA A 304 -8.63 -19.81 -3.09
C ALA A 304 -8.79 -20.19 -1.62
N PHE A 305 -7.69 -20.20 -0.86
CA PHE A 305 -7.70 -20.49 0.58
C PHE A 305 -8.54 -19.47 1.36
N LEU A 306 -8.36 -18.17 1.12
CA LEU A 306 -9.12 -17.12 1.81
C LEU A 306 -10.62 -17.19 1.48
N LEU A 307 -10.97 -17.45 0.22
CA LEU A 307 -12.36 -17.61 -0.21
C LEU A 307 -13.00 -18.85 0.43
N GLU A 308 -12.26 -19.95 0.57
CA GLU A 308 -12.72 -21.15 1.29
C GLU A 308 -13.04 -20.83 2.75
N LEU A 309 -12.15 -20.10 3.45
CA LEU A 309 -12.41 -19.67 4.84
C LEU A 309 -13.63 -18.75 4.97
N ILE A 310 -13.86 -17.88 3.98
CA ILE A 310 -15.05 -17.02 3.94
C ILE A 310 -16.29 -17.87 3.71
N LYS A 311 -16.24 -18.83 2.78
CA LYS A 311 -17.35 -19.73 2.46
C LYS A 311 -17.78 -20.56 3.67
N GLU A 312 -16.83 -21.15 4.38
CA GLU A 312 -17.04 -21.90 5.62
C GLU A 312 -17.74 -21.03 6.70
N LYS A 313 -17.49 -19.71 6.70
CA LYS A 313 -18.07 -18.76 7.67
C LYS A 313 -19.42 -18.20 7.25
N CYS A 314 -19.56 -17.84 5.98
CA CYS A 314 -20.73 -17.16 5.45
C CYS A 314 -20.80 -17.29 3.91
N GLU A 315 -21.62 -18.23 3.44
CA GLU A 315 -21.87 -18.47 2.00
C GLU A 315 -22.31 -17.19 1.26
N THR A 316 -23.19 -16.38 1.86
CA THR A 316 -23.66 -15.12 1.25
C THR A 316 -22.52 -14.13 1.01
N SER A 317 -21.59 -14.03 1.96
CA SER A 317 -20.43 -13.15 1.83
C SER A 317 -19.46 -13.67 0.77
N TYR A 318 -19.26 -15.00 0.72
CA TYR A 318 -18.49 -15.65 -0.33
C TYR A 318 -19.06 -15.32 -1.72
N THR A 319 -20.36 -15.55 -1.94
CA THR A 319 -21.03 -15.26 -3.22
C THR A 319 -20.91 -13.79 -3.60
N GLN A 320 -21.09 -12.89 -2.63
CA GLN A 320 -21.00 -11.46 -2.89
C GLN A 320 -19.57 -11.02 -3.23
N ILE A 321 -18.55 -11.56 -2.55
CA ILE A 321 -17.15 -11.27 -2.85
C ILE A 321 -16.78 -11.82 -4.23
N GLU A 322 -17.18 -13.05 -4.57
CA GLU A 322 -16.94 -13.64 -5.89
C GLU A 322 -17.56 -12.79 -7.00
N PHE A 323 -18.81 -12.33 -6.81
CA PHE A 323 -19.46 -11.40 -7.72
C PHE A 323 -18.68 -10.10 -7.90
N LEU A 324 -18.23 -9.48 -6.80
CA LEU A 324 -17.47 -8.23 -6.85
C LEU A 324 -16.13 -8.40 -7.59
N ILE A 325 -15.41 -9.50 -7.33
CA ILE A 325 -14.16 -9.82 -8.01
C ILE A 325 -14.41 -9.95 -9.51
N ASN A 326 -15.38 -10.77 -9.91
CA ASN A 326 -15.71 -10.97 -11.32
C ASN A 326 -16.16 -9.67 -12.00
N HIS A 327 -16.95 -8.86 -11.31
CA HIS A 327 -17.39 -7.57 -11.80
C HIS A 327 -16.22 -6.63 -12.08
N TYR A 328 -15.32 -6.43 -11.13
CA TYR A 328 -14.20 -5.50 -11.30
C TYR A 328 -13.11 -6.05 -12.23
N ASP A 329 -12.86 -7.36 -12.24
CA ASP A 329 -12.00 -8.01 -13.24
C ASP A 329 -12.57 -7.79 -14.67
N SER A 330 -13.89 -7.81 -14.85
CA SER A 330 -14.54 -7.52 -16.15
C SER A 330 -14.50 -6.05 -16.57
N GLN A 331 -14.35 -5.13 -15.61
CA GLN A 331 -14.22 -3.69 -15.87
C GLN A 331 -12.79 -3.25 -16.21
N VAL A 332 -11.82 -4.15 -16.05
CA VAL A 332 -10.44 -3.88 -16.48
C VAL A 332 -10.45 -3.60 -17.97
N SER A 333 -10.25 -2.33 -18.32
CA SER A 333 -10.07 -1.96 -19.71
C SER A 333 -8.76 -2.53 -20.23
N ASN A 334 -8.81 -3.15 -21.41
CA ASN A 334 -7.62 -3.46 -22.19
C ASN A 334 -7.18 -2.26 -23.05
N GLU A 335 -7.91 -1.15 -23.00
CA GLU A 335 -7.53 0.08 -23.68
C GLU A 335 -6.42 0.80 -22.91
N PHE A 336 -5.53 1.44 -23.67
CA PHE A 336 -4.48 2.28 -23.14
C PHE A 336 -5.07 3.56 -22.50
N LEU A 337 -4.28 4.20 -21.63
CA LEU A 337 -4.69 5.38 -20.86
C LEU A 337 -5.16 6.54 -21.76
N ASP A 338 -4.61 6.68 -22.96
CA ASP A 338 -4.96 7.69 -23.97
C ASP A 338 -6.41 7.58 -24.47
N LYS A 339 -6.95 6.38 -24.53
CA LYS A 339 -8.35 6.13 -24.90
C LYS A 339 -9.29 6.22 -23.70
N ARG A 340 -8.85 5.67 -22.56
CA ARG A 340 -9.68 5.57 -21.36
C ARG A 340 -9.85 6.92 -20.66
N TRP A 341 -8.77 7.69 -20.56
CA TRP A 341 -8.73 9.00 -19.90
C TRP A 341 -7.90 9.99 -20.73
N PRO A 342 -8.39 10.47 -21.89
CA PRO A 342 -7.58 11.27 -22.82
C PRO A 342 -6.96 12.51 -22.16
N HIS A 343 -7.74 13.20 -21.33
CA HIS A 343 -7.25 14.39 -20.62
C HIS A 343 -6.14 14.05 -19.62
N LEU A 344 -6.33 13.01 -18.79
CA LEU A 344 -5.31 12.58 -17.83
C LEU A 344 -4.04 12.10 -18.56
N PHE A 345 -4.20 11.43 -19.71
CA PHE A 345 -3.09 10.99 -20.54
C PHE A 345 -2.27 12.17 -21.06
N GLU A 346 -2.91 13.22 -21.60
CA GLU A 346 -2.22 14.42 -22.06
C GLU A 346 -1.46 15.11 -20.94
N VAL A 347 -2.10 15.30 -19.78
CA VAL A 347 -1.46 15.87 -18.58
C VAL A 347 -0.27 15.02 -18.14
N TRP A 348 -0.45 13.69 -18.08
CA TRP A 348 0.62 12.75 -17.75
C TRP A 348 1.78 12.81 -18.73
N LYS A 349 1.53 12.87 -20.05
CA LYS A 349 2.60 12.93 -21.06
C LYS A 349 3.45 14.19 -20.91
N GLN A 350 2.83 15.33 -20.62
CA GLN A 350 3.56 16.58 -20.36
C GLN A 350 4.37 16.49 -19.07
N PHE A 351 3.77 15.94 -18.01
CA PHE A 351 4.41 15.73 -16.72
C PHE A 351 5.62 14.77 -16.81
N GLU A 352 5.45 13.62 -17.46
CA GLU A 352 6.51 12.62 -17.72
C GLU A 352 7.64 13.24 -18.56
N ALA A 353 7.34 13.99 -19.60
CA ALA A 353 8.35 14.61 -20.45
C ALA A 353 9.20 15.66 -19.71
N LYS A 354 8.63 16.30 -18.68
CA LYS A 354 9.31 17.34 -17.90
C LYS A 354 10.15 16.79 -16.74
N PHE A 355 9.64 15.76 -16.05
CA PHE A 355 10.23 15.28 -14.79
C PHE A 355 10.82 13.87 -14.86
N GLY A 356 10.58 13.13 -15.96
CA GLY A 356 10.97 11.74 -16.16
C GLY A 356 12.37 11.48 -16.67
#